data_AF-A0A4Q3T8Q3-F1
#
_entry.id   AF-A0A4Q3T8Q3-F1
#
_cell.length_a   1.000
_cell.length_b   1.000
_cell.length_c   1.000
_cell.angle_alpha   90.00
_cell.angle_beta   90.00
_cell.angle_gamma   90.00
#
_symmetry.space_group_name_H-M   'P 1'
#
loop_
_entity.id
_entity.type
_entity.pdbx_description
1 polymer ?
#
loop_
_entity_poly.entity_id
_entity_poly.type
_entity_poly.pdbx_seq_one_letter_code
_entity_poly.pdbx_strand_id
1 'polypeptide(L)'
;ASVQAPGVDIQARGDDASVRLPGLRIETQGDNASVRIGGINIQAKDGQNTRTETSSVSIDTNDNSTRVRTRAPGSATRMTYILADDQPGDAGWRQVGFEARGPGGGPIVVAVVRSKDRQNGQIFDDAKDLVALNVGR
;
A
#
# COMPACT_ATOMS: atom_id res chain seq x y z
N ALA A 1 -3.15 8.11 -31.82
CA ALA A 1 -2.11 9.16 -31.88
C ALA A 1 -0.78 8.57 -31.42
N SER A 2 0.36 9.05 -31.93
CA SER A 2 1.67 8.62 -31.46
C SER A 2 2.66 9.80 -31.40
N VAL A 3 3.54 9.79 -30.41
CA VAL A 3 4.65 10.73 -30.26
C VAL A 3 5.92 9.92 -29.99
N GLN A 4 6.99 10.22 -30.72
CA GLN A 4 8.27 9.54 -30.55
C GLN A 4 9.41 10.56 -30.51
N ALA A 5 10.24 10.45 -29.47
CA ALA A 5 11.47 11.22 -29.29
C ALA A 5 12.51 10.32 -28.59
N PRO A 6 13.81 10.68 -28.55
CA PRO A 6 14.80 9.87 -27.85
C PRO A 6 14.41 9.60 -26.39
N GLY A 7 14.23 8.33 -26.04
CA GLY A 7 13.80 7.89 -24.71
C GLY A 7 12.30 8.08 -24.41
N VAL A 8 11.51 8.60 -25.35
CA VAL A 8 10.07 8.84 -25.20
C VAL A 8 9.29 8.12 -26.29
N ASP A 9 8.39 7.24 -25.89
CA ASP A 9 7.43 6.58 -26.77
C ASP A 9 6.03 6.69 -26.18
N ILE A 10 5.12 7.31 -26.91
CA ILE A 10 3.72 7.47 -26.53
C ILE A 10 2.86 6.96 -27.67
N GLN A 11 1.98 6.01 -27.36
CA GLN A 11 1.07 5.40 -28.30
C GLN A 11 -0.32 5.39 -27.69
N ALA A 12 -1.33 5.82 -28.44
CA ALA A 12 -2.73 5.77 -28.04
C ALA A 12 -3.58 5.26 -29.22
N ARG A 13 -4.38 4.24 -28.97
CA ARG A 13 -5.24 3.58 -29.96
C ARG A 13 -6.53 3.11 -29.30
N GLY A 14 -7.65 3.76 -29.66
CA GLY A 14 -8.94 3.48 -29.01
C GLY A 14 -8.83 3.73 -27.52
N ASP A 15 -9.16 2.70 -26.73
CA ASP A 15 -9.10 2.71 -25.26
C ASP A 15 -7.72 2.32 -24.70
N ASP A 16 -6.80 1.90 -25.57
CA ASP A 16 -5.46 1.47 -25.18
C ASP A 16 -4.44 2.60 -25.32
N ALA A 17 -3.55 2.71 -24.33
CA ALA A 17 -2.44 3.64 -24.35
C ALA A 17 -1.17 3.04 -23.73
N SER A 18 -0.02 3.40 -24.29
CA SER A 18 1.30 3.06 -23.77
C SER A 18 2.15 4.32 -23.71
N VAL A 19 2.67 4.65 -22.53
CA VAL A 19 3.64 5.71 -22.29
C VAL A 19 4.91 5.09 -21.74
N ARG A 20 6.03 5.32 -22.40
CA ARG A 20 7.36 4.83 -21.99
C ARG A 20 8.29 6.03 -21.93
N LEU A 21 8.72 6.35 -20.72
CA LEU A 21 9.75 7.34 -20.42
C LEU A 21 10.83 6.68 -19.54
N PRO A 22 12.04 7.26 -19.40
CA PRO A 22 13.02 6.74 -18.47
C PRO A 22 12.46 6.71 -17.04
N GLY A 23 12.39 5.52 -16.43
CA GLY A 23 11.89 5.34 -15.07
C GLY A 23 10.36 5.38 -14.89
N LEU A 24 9.59 5.65 -15.96
CA LEU A 24 8.12 5.66 -15.96
C LEU A 24 7.58 4.79 -17.10
N ARG A 25 6.64 3.90 -16.76
CA ARG A 25 5.83 3.17 -17.74
C ARG A 25 4.36 3.25 -17.36
N ILE A 26 3.51 3.61 -18.30
CA ILE A 26 2.06 3.56 -18.17
C ILE A 26 1.53 2.68 -19.28
N GLU A 27 0.68 1.71 -18.96
CA GLU A 27 0.00 0.86 -19.93
C GLU A 27 -1.48 0.81 -19.55
N THR A 28 -2.37 1.21 -20.46
CA THR A 28 -3.82 1.01 -20.35
C THR A 28 -4.27 0.01 -21.42
N GLN A 29 -5.14 -0.93 -21.02
CA GLN A 29 -5.70 -1.97 -21.88
C GLN A 29 -7.18 -2.13 -21.55
N GLY A 30 -8.06 -1.54 -22.35
CA GLY A 30 -9.47 -1.34 -22.01
C GLY A 30 -9.62 -0.73 -20.61
N ASP A 31 -10.29 -1.45 -19.71
CA ASP A 31 -10.59 -1.00 -18.34
C ASP A 31 -9.44 -1.22 -17.33
N ASN A 32 -8.28 -1.69 -17.79
CA ASN A 32 -7.13 -1.94 -16.93
C ASN A 32 -6.08 -0.85 -17.12
N ALA A 33 -5.50 -0.37 -16.02
CA ALA A 33 -4.37 0.54 -16.02
C ALA A 33 -3.25 0.00 -15.14
N SER A 34 -2.02 0.07 -15.65
CA SER A 34 -0.82 -0.21 -14.88
C SER A 34 0.18 0.94 -15.02
N VAL A 35 0.75 1.35 -13.88
CA VAL A 35 1.74 2.41 -13.81
C VAL A 35 2.95 1.88 -13.05
N ARG A 36 4.15 2.02 -13.62
CA ARG A 36 5.41 1.70 -12.97
C ARG A 36 6.28 2.94 -12.91
N ILE A 37 6.62 3.39 -11.71
CA ILE A 37 7.43 4.58 -11.46
C ILE A 37 8.48 4.24 -10.42
N GLY A 38 9.76 4.22 -10.81
CA GLY A 38 10.86 4.13 -9.83
C GLY A 38 10.71 3.00 -8.80
N GLY A 39 10.26 1.80 -9.21
CA GLY A 39 10.06 0.65 -8.32
C GLY A 39 8.70 0.60 -7.60
N ILE A 40 7.84 1.59 -7.82
CA ILE A 40 6.43 1.59 -7.42
C ILE A 40 5.61 1.00 -8.57
N ASN A 41 4.73 0.06 -8.27
CA ASN A 41 3.76 -0.51 -9.21
C ASN A 41 2.35 -0.16 -8.75
N ILE A 42 1.56 0.47 -9.60
CA ILE A 42 0.15 0.78 -9.37
C ILE A 42 -0.66 0.00 -10.42
N GLN A 43 -1.69 -0.69 -9.98
CA GLN A 43 -2.61 -1.43 -10.82
C GLN A 43 -4.03 -1.01 -10.47
N ALA A 44 -4.81 -0.65 -11.47
CA ALA A 44 -6.22 -0.35 -11.34
C ALA A 44 -6.98 -1.12 -12.41
N LYS A 45 -8.15 -1.63 -12.04
CA LYS A 45 -9.07 -2.31 -12.94
C LYS A 45 -10.48 -1.96 -12.55
N ASP A 46 -11.31 -1.63 -13.52
CA ASP A 46 -12.70 -1.25 -13.24
C ASP A 46 -13.45 -2.37 -12.48
N GLY A 47 -14.25 -1.95 -11.50
CA GLY A 47 -14.95 -2.86 -10.58
C GLY A 47 -14.04 -3.71 -9.68
N GLN A 48 -12.72 -3.43 -9.61
CA GLN A 48 -11.78 -4.11 -8.74
C GLN A 48 -10.96 -3.12 -7.90
N ASN A 49 -10.23 -3.66 -6.93
CA ASN A 49 -9.40 -2.87 -6.04
C ASN A 49 -8.24 -2.21 -6.79
N THR A 50 -7.90 -0.97 -6.42
CA THR A 50 -6.65 -0.33 -6.79
C THR A 50 -5.53 -0.81 -5.89
N ARG A 51 -4.46 -1.34 -6.48
CA ARG A 51 -3.32 -1.92 -5.78
C ARG A 51 -2.06 -1.12 -6.05
N THR A 52 -1.43 -0.61 -5.00
CA THR A 52 -0.14 0.10 -5.05
C THR A 52 0.91 -0.67 -4.27
N GLU A 53 2.04 -0.98 -4.90
CA GLU A 53 3.08 -1.82 -4.32
C GLU A 53 4.48 -1.27 -4.53
N THR A 54 5.32 -1.46 -3.53
CA THR A 54 6.78 -1.32 -3.59
C THR A 54 7.42 -2.63 -3.13
N SER A 55 8.74 -2.67 -2.97
CA SER A 55 9.43 -3.82 -2.39
C SER A 55 9.04 -4.12 -0.94
N SER A 56 8.51 -3.14 -0.20
CA SER A 56 8.25 -3.22 1.25
C SER A 56 6.83 -2.83 1.64
N VAL A 57 6.07 -2.18 0.76
CA VAL A 57 4.74 -1.66 1.05
C VAL A 57 3.75 -2.20 0.02
N SER A 58 2.57 -2.62 0.46
CA SER A 58 1.43 -2.99 -0.39
C SER A 58 0.19 -2.30 0.16
N ILE A 59 -0.50 -1.57 -0.69
CA ILE A 59 -1.74 -0.86 -0.41
C ILE A 59 -2.79 -1.42 -1.37
N ASP A 60 -3.92 -1.81 -0.83
CA ASP A 60 -5.03 -2.40 -1.56
C ASP A 60 -6.31 -1.67 -1.14
N THR A 61 -6.89 -0.91 -2.06
CA THR A 61 -8.02 0.00 -1.81
C THR A 61 -9.18 -0.33 -2.73
N ASN A 62 -10.39 -0.35 -2.18
CA ASN A 62 -11.65 -0.38 -2.92
C ASN A 62 -12.62 0.68 -2.38
N ASP A 63 -13.84 0.66 -2.89
CA ASP A 63 -14.87 1.67 -2.57
C ASP A 63 -15.21 1.77 -1.08
N ASN A 64 -14.94 0.72 -0.30
CA ASN A 64 -15.32 0.64 1.10
C ASN A 64 -14.13 0.54 2.06
N SER A 65 -12.96 0.11 1.58
CA SER A 65 -11.88 -0.29 2.47
C SER A 65 -10.50 -0.02 1.90
N THR A 66 -9.56 0.24 2.80
CA THR A 66 -8.14 0.33 2.47
C THR A 66 -7.36 -0.58 3.40
N ARG A 67 -6.56 -1.46 2.79
CA ARG A 67 -5.63 -2.35 3.47
C ARG A 67 -4.21 -1.92 3.18
N VAL A 68 -3.45 -1.61 4.23
CA VAL A 68 -2.02 -1.28 4.14
C VAL A 68 -1.22 -2.37 4.81
N ARG A 69 -0.20 -2.87 4.11
CA ARG A 69 0.78 -3.83 4.63
C ARG A 69 2.17 -3.28 4.40
N THR A 70 2.93 -3.08 5.46
CA THR A 70 4.36 -2.76 5.37
C THR A 70 5.17 -3.96 5.87
N ARG A 71 6.32 -4.19 5.27
CA ARG A 71 7.30 -5.20 5.68
C ARG A 71 8.68 -4.62 5.47
N ALA A 72 9.46 -4.45 6.53
CA ALA A 72 10.84 -3.98 6.37
C ALA A 72 11.70 -5.07 5.71
N PRO A 73 12.62 -4.70 4.82
CA PRO A 73 13.66 -5.61 4.35
C PRO A 73 14.69 -5.85 5.46
N GLY A 74 15.26 -7.06 5.50
CA GLY A 74 16.34 -7.44 6.43
C GLY A 74 15.96 -8.55 7.40
N SER A 75 16.85 -8.83 8.35
CA SER A 75 16.63 -9.90 9.34
C SER A 75 15.62 -9.49 10.40
N ALA A 76 15.56 -8.20 10.79
CA ALA A 76 14.61 -7.72 11.81
C ALA A 76 13.16 -7.77 11.32
N THR A 77 12.26 -8.30 12.16
CA THR A 77 10.82 -8.26 11.90
C THR A 77 10.31 -6.84 12.07
N ARG A 78 9.74 -6.24 11.02
CA ARG A 78 8.89 -5.05 11.12
C ARG A 78 7.72 -5.22 10.17
N MET A 79 6.50 -5.18 10.70
CA MET A 79 5.29 -5.34 9.92
C MET A 79 4.17 -4.47 10.48
N THR A 80 3.62 -3.60 9.64
CA THR A 80 2.36 -2.91 9.91
C THR A 80 1.26 -3.56 9.07
N TYR A 81 0.13 -3.85 9.68
CA TYR A 81 -1.12 -4.14 9.00
C TYR A 81 -2.19 -3.17 9.46
N ILE A 82 -2.83 -2.49 8.52
CA ILE A 82 -3.96 -1.59 8.79
C ILE A 82 -5.08 -1.99 7.84
N LEU A 83 -6.28 -2.16 8.38
CA LEU A 83 -7.53 -2.23 7.66
C LEU A 83 -8.40 -1.07 8.12
N ALA A 84 -8.71 -0.16 7.20
CA ALA A 84 -9.73 0.86 7.38
C ALA A 84 -10.94 0.48 6.53
N ASP A 85 -12.13 0.53 7.11
CA ASP A 85 -13.40 0.21 6.47
C ASP A 85 -14.41 1.33 6.73
N ASP A 86 -15.17 1.68 5.70
CA ASP A 86 -16.21 2.69 5.77
C ASP A 86 -17.49 2.17 6.40
N GLN A 87 -17.74 0.87 6.26
CA GLN A 87 -18.81 0.22 6.98
C GLN A 87 -18.27 -0.28 8.32
N PRO A 88 -18.80 0.20 9.46
CA PRO A 88 -18.41 -0.38 10.74
C PRO A 88 -18.80 -1.86 10.76
N GLY A 89 -17.89 -2.73 11.19
CA GLY A 89 -18.24 -4.13 11.46
C GLY A 89 -19.24 -4.24 12.61
N ASP A 90 -19.74 -5.45 12.90
CA ASP A 90 -20.81 -5.69 13.89
C ASP A 90 -20.57 -5.06 15.27
N ALA A 91 -19.30 -4.94 15.68
CA ALA A 91 -18.89 -4.33 16.95
C ALA A 91 -18.60 -2.81 16.88
N GLY A 92 -18.86 -2.16 15.74
CA GLY A 92 -18.69 -0.73 15.51
C GLY A 92 -17.27 -0.30 15.11
N TRP A 93 -16.35 -1.24 14.89
CA TRP A 93 -14.96 -0.95 14.52
C TRP A 93 -14.85 -0.53 13.06
N ARG A 94 -14.10 0.55 12.81
CA ARG A 94 -13.84 1.10 11.46
C ARG A 94 -12.38 1.02 11.06
N GLN A 95 -11.49 0.95 12.05
CA GLN A 95 -10.08 0.76 11.80
C GLN A 95 -9.54 -0.31 12.74
N VAL A 96 -8.88 -1.31 12.17
CA VAL A 96 -8.23 -2.37 12.92
C VAL A 96 -6.86 -2.66 12.34
N GLY A 97 -5.93 -3.04 13.17
CA GLY A 97 -4.60 -3.35 12.68
C GLY A 97 -3.69 -3.88 13.76
N PHE A 98 -2.48 -4.22 13.34
CA PHE A 98 -1.41 -4.55 14.24
C PHE A 98 -0.09 -3.97 13.74
N GLU A 99 0.74 -3.61 14.70
CA GLU A 99 2.13 -3.25 14.46
C GLU A 99 2.98 -4.31 15.16
N ALA A 100 3.92 -4.91 14.44
CA ALA A 100 4.81 -5.93 14.95
C ALA A 100 6.26 -5.53 14.71
N ARG A 101 7.10 -5.66 15.74
CA ARG A 101 8.54 -5.42 15.66
C ARG A 101 9.32 -6.46 16.45
N GLY A 102 10.52 -6.78 16.00
CA GLY A 102 11.47 -7.62 16.73
C GLY A 102 12.81 -7.79 15.99
N PRO A 103 13.85 -8.29 16.68
CA PRO A 103 15.08 -8.71 16.03
C PRO A 103 14.83 -9.90 15.07
N GLY A 104 15.82 -10.23 14.24
CA GLY A 104 15.69 -11.38 13.33
C GLY A 104 15.70 -12.75 13.97
N GLY A 105 16.11 -12.80 15.24
CA GLY A 105 15.88 -13.92 16.15
C GLY A 105 15.74 -13.36 17.56
N GLY A 106 14.69 -13.78 18.28
CA GLY A 106 14.33 -13.25 19.60
C GLY A 106 12.83 -12.92 19.73
N PRO A 107 12.41 -12.29 20.84
CA PRO A 107 11.00 -12.00 21.08
C PRO A 107 10.47 -10.93 20.12
N ILE A 108 9.22 -11.11 19.69
CA ILE A 108 8.49 -10.14 18.87
C ILE A 108 7.49 -9.42 19.77
N VAL A 109 7.44 -8.08 19.65
CA VAL A 109 6.43 -7.25 20.30
C VAL A 109 5.36 -6.90 19.27
N VAL A 110 4.10 -7.12 19.64
CA VAL A 110 2.95 -6.86 18.77
C VAL A 110 1.97 -5.96 19.52
N ALA A 111 1.60 -4.83 18.92
CA ALA A 111 0.52 -3.97 19.37
C ALA A 111 -0.71 -4.19 18.47
N VAL A 112 -1.86 -4.48 19.07
CA VAL A 112 -3.15 -4.60 18.36
C VAL A 112 -3.95 -3.33 18.55
N VAL A 113 -4.30 -2.67 17.46
CA VAL A 113 -5.00 -1.38 17.45
C VAL A 113 -6.39 -1.56 16.88
N ARG A 114 -7.39 -1.00 17.57
CA ARG A 114 -8.80 -0.99 17.14
C ARG A 114 -9.40 0.38 17.45
N SER A 115 -10.03 1.00 16.46
CA SER A 115 -10.69 2.31 16.60
C SER A 115 -12.08 2.28 15.96
N LYS A 116 -13.04 2.93 16.63
CA LYS A 116 -14.39 3.18 16.09
C LYS A 116 -14.46 4.46 15.25
N ASP A 117 -13.41 5.29 15.35
CA ASP A 117 -13.23 6.55 14.65
C ASP A 117 -12.21 6.41 13.50
N ARG A 118 -12.46 7.12 12.40
CA ARG A 118 -11.63 7.18 11.20
C ARG A 118 -10.44 8.14 11.31
N GLN A 119 -10.49 9.13 12.22
CA GLN A 119 -9.56 10.26 12.23
C GLN A 119 -8.30 10.05 13.09
N ASN A 120 -8.17 8.89 13.73
CA ASN A 120 -7.08 8.63 14.67
C ASN A 120 -5.86 8.01 13.98
N GLY A 121 -5.24 8.72 13.03
CA GLY A 121 -3.91 8.31 12.52
C GLY A 121 -2.88 8.16 13.64
N GLN A 122 -3.00 9.00 14.68
CA GLN A 122 -2.12 9.03 15.85
C GLN A 122 -2.03 7.70 16.61
N ILE A 123 -3.11 6.93 16.74
CA ILE A 123 -3.06 5.68 17.53
C ILE A 123 -2.14 4.62 16.91
N PHE A 124 -1.97 4.64 15.58
CA PHE A 124 -1.05 3.74 14.90
C PHE A 124 0.40 4.21 15.02
N ASP A 125 0.64 5.51 15.09
CA ASP A 125 1.97 6.06 15.34
C ASP A 125 2.39 5.80 16.80
N ASP A 126 1.48 5.98 17.76
CA ASP A 126 1.72 5.60 19.16
C ASP A 126 2.01 4.10 19.30
N ALA A 127 1.31 3.25 18.55
CA ALA A 127 1.57 1.81 18.54
C ALA A 127 2.97 1.48 17.96
N LYS A 128 3.41 2.19 16.93
CA LYS A 128 4.79 2.07 16.39
C LYS A 128 5.83 2.44 17.43
N ASP A 129 5.62 3.55 18.13
CA ASP A 129 6.53 4.00 19.17
C ASP A 129 6.57 3.03 20.35
N LEU A 130 5.41 2.47 20.73
CA LEU A 130 5.31 1.46 21.78
C LEU A 130 6.10 0.19 21.41
N VAL A 131 5.89 -0.38 20.23
CA VAL A 131 6.64 -1.59 19.84
C VAL A 131 8.13 -1.29 19.67
N ALA A 132 8.49 -0.10 19.18
CA ALA A 132 9.87 0.34 19.02
C ALA A 132 10.61 0.45 20.35
N LEU A 133 9.93 0.96 21.38
CA LEU A 133 10.47 1.06 22.74
C LEU A 133 10.79 -0.31 23.32
N ASN A 134 9.89 -1.29 23.12
CA ASN A 134 9.99 -2.59 23.77
C ASN A 134 10.99 -3.56 23.12
N VAL A 135 11.40 -3.33 21.88
CA VAL A 135 12.35 -4.21 21.17
C VAL A 135 13.80 -3.70 21.18
N GLY A 136 14.04 -2.48 21.67
CA GLY A 136 15.31 -1.79 21.47
C GLY A 136 15.45 -1.21 20.05
N ARG A 137 16.22 -0.13 19.91
CA ARG A 137 16.38 0.58 18.63
C ARG A 137 17.01 -0.30 17.56
#